data_AF-A0A7J7HP96-F1
#
_entry.id   AF-A0A7J7HP96-F1
#
_cell.length_a   1.000
_cell.length_b   1.000
_cell.length_c   1.000
_cell.angle_alpha   90.00
_cell.angle_beta   90.00
_cell.angle_gamma   90.00
#
_symmetry.space_group_name_H-M   'P 1'
#
loop_
_entity.id
_entity.type
_entity.pdbx_description
1 polymer ?
#
loop_
_entity_poly.entity_id
_entity_poly.type
_entity_poly.pdbx_seq_one_letter_code
_entity_poly.pdbx_strand_id
1 'polypeptide(L)'
;MESENLEVAHEFRFFRVYKDGRVEKFAPSTEKIPPSDDPVTGVKCKDVLISSEPEISARIFLPRLSDPTHKLPVLLYIHGGGFSFESAFSQMYDSHVRSLTTVARVIAVSVEYRLAPEYPIPACYEDCWAALRWVATHVSGNGPDPWFNHHADYDRVFVGGDSGGGTISHNLTVRVGSNGLPGAKLVGAIFGPPVFRR
;
A
#
# COMPACT_ATOMS: atom_id res chain seq x y z
N MET A 1 43.09 0.99 12.14
CA MET A 1 41.71 0.93 12.64
C MET A 1 41.21 2.36 12.67
N GLU A 2 40.60 2.83 11.59
CA GLU A 2 39.92 4.12 11.59
C GLU A 2 38.75 4.02 12.56
N SER A 3 38.67 4.93 13.54
CA SER A 3 37.50 5.02 14.39
C SER A 3 36.33 5.41 13.50
N GLU A 4 35.35 4.52 13.34
CA GLU A 4 34.08 4.89 12.72
C GLU A 4 33.58 6.17 13.39
N ASN A 5 33.39 7.23 12.60
CA ASN A 5 32.96 8.51 13.14
C ASN A 5 31.45 8.38 13.48
N LEU A 6 31.15 8.03 14.72
CA LEU A 6 29.79 7.75 15.22
C LEU A 6 28.95 9.03 15.44
N GLU A 7 29.36 10.17 14.86
CA GLU A 7 28.68 11.44 15.08
C GLU A 7 27.34 11.49 14.32
N VAL A 8 26.25 11.46 15.07
CA VAL A 8 24.88 11.52 14.54
C VAL A 8 24.57 12.94 14.06
N ALA A 9 24.14 13.08 12.81
CA ALA A 9 23.67 14.35 12.25
C ALA A 9 22.20 14.61 12.61
N HIS A 10 21.36 13.58 12.44
CA HIS A 10 19.93 13.64 12.73
C HIS A 10 19.44 12.31 13.30
N GLU A 11 18.63 12.38 14.35
CA GLU A 11 17.97 11.22 14.94
C GLU A 11 16.46 11.34 14.72
N PHE A 12 15.89 10.33 14.06
CA PHE A 12 14.46 10.19 13.84
C PHE A 12 13.92 9.02 14.66
N ARG A 13 12.60 8.90 14.74
CA ARG A 13 11.96 7.86 15.54
C ARG A 13 12.35 6.42 15.15
N PHE A 14 12.66 6.17 13.87
CA PHE A 14 12.88 4.82 13.33
C PHE A 14 14.24 4.60 12.70
N PHE A 15 15.04 5.66 12.57
CA PHE A 15 16.36 5.60 11.97
C PHE A 15 17.17 6.82 12.41
N ARG A 16 18.48 6.75 12.26
CA ARG A 16 19.38 7.89 12.39
C ARG A 16 20.26 8.03 11.17
N VAL A 17 20.68 9.26 10.92
CA VAL A 17 21.60 9.64 9.84
C VAL A 17 22.87 10.16 10.49
N TYR A 18 24.00 9.56 10.13
CA TYR A 18 25.33 9.97 10.56
C TYR A 18 25.85 11.12 9.68
N LYS A 19 26.83 11.89 10.19
CA LYS A 19 27.42 13.02 9.42
C LYS A 19 28.13 12.60 8.14
N ASP A 20 28.55 11.34 8.05
CA ASP A 20 29.15 10.74 6.85
C ASP A 20 28.10 10.28 5.81
N GLY A 21 26.81 10.48 6.09
CA GLY A 21 25.69 10.09 5.22
C GLY A 21 25.19 8.66 5.43
N ARG A 22 25.84 7.87 6.29
CA ARG A 22 25.36 6.52 6.63
C ARG A 22 24.00 6.61 7.32
N VAL A 23 23.12 5.67 6.99
CA VAL A 23 21.82 5.52 7.62
C VAL A 23 21.80 4.23 8.43
N GLU A 24 21.29 4.29 9.65
CA GLU A 24 20.98 3.13 10.45
C GLU A 24 19.48 3.12 10.77
N LYS A 25 18.78 2.11 10.28
CA LYS A 25 17.39 1.83 10.65
C LYS A 25 17.36 1.01 11.94
N PHE A 26 16.48 1.38 12.87
CA PHE A 26 16.32 0.68 14.14
C PHE A 26 15.47 -0.59 14.01
N ALA A 27 14.61 -0.62 12.99
CA ALA A 27 13.87 -1.83 12.62
C ALA A 27 14.74 -2.72 11.72
N PRO A 28 14.67 -4.06 11.88
CA PRO A 28 15.34 -4.98 10.97
C PRO A 28 14.74 -4.88 9.55
N SER A 29 15.49 -5.38 8.57
CA SER A 29 14.95 -5.52 7.21
C SER A 29 13.71 -6.43 7.23
N THR A 30 12.66 -6.00 6.55
CA THR A 30 11.42 -6.77 6.45
C THR A 30 11.60 -7.93 5.48
N GLU A 31 11.38 -9.15 5.97
CA GLU A 31 11.33 -10.34 5.11
C GLU A 31 10.09 -10.29 4.22
N LYS A 32 10.29 -10.53 2.93
CA LYS A 32 9.23 -10.56 1.91
C LYS A 32 8.92 -11.99 1.53
N ILE A 33 7.64 -12.32 1.47
CA ILE A 33 7.15 -13.63 1.03
C ILE A 33 6.64 -13.55 -0.41
N PRO A 34 6.80 -14.60 -1.23
CA PRO A 34 6.19 -14.65 -2.55
C PRO A 34 4.66 -14.70 -2.46
N PRO A 35 3.93 -14.29 -3.51
CA PRO A 35 2.48 -14.40 -3.53
C PRO A 35 2.08 -15.87 -3.57
N SER A 36 1.09 -16.23 -2.76
CA SER A 36 0.52 -17.59 -2.74
C SER A 36 -1.01 -17.56 -2.55
N ASP A 37 -1.68 -18.46 -3.26
CA ASP A 37 -3.11 -18.69 -3.09
C ASP A 37 -3.36 -19.39 -1.75
N ASP A 38 -4.42 -18.99 -1.04
CA ASP A 38 -4.82 -19.62 0.22
C ASP A 38 -5.91 -20.66 -0.06
N PRO A 39 -5.64 -21.96 0.11
CA PRO A 39 -6.61 -23.02 -0.18
C PRO A 39 -7.78 -23.05 0.83
N VAL A 40 -7.58 -22.52 2.04
CA VAL A 40 -8.59 -22.52 3.11
C VAL A 40 -9.62 -21.44 2.84
N THR A 41 -9.19 -20.18 2.74
CA THR A 41 -10.10 -19.06 2.45
C THR A 41 -10.52 -19.03 0.98
N GLY A 42 -9.69 -19.54 0.08
CA GLY A 42 -9.84 -19.43 -1.37
C GLY A 42 -9.42 -18.06 -1.92
N VAL A 43 -8.74 -17.22 -1.11
CA VAL A 43 -8.17 -15.97 -1.59
C VAL A 43 -7.00 -16.26 -2.52
N LYS A 44 -7.05 -15.71 -3.73
CA LYS A 44 -5.92 -15.70 -4.65
C LYS A 44 -5.12 -14.43 -4.50
N CYS A 45 -3.81 -14.49 -4.71
CA CYS A 45 -3.00 -13.27 -4.75
C CYS A 45 -1.90 -13.32 -5.79
N LYS A 46 -1.49 -12.14 -6.26
CA LYS A 46 -0.36 -11.95 -7.17
C LYS A 46 0.24 -10.58 -6.99
N ASP A 47 1.50 -10.44 -7.35
CA ASP A 47 2.20 -9.17 -7.37
C ASP A 47 2.08 -8.53 -8.76
N VAL A 48 1.92 -7.21 -8.80
CA VAL A 48 1.80 -6.44 -10.04
C VAL A 48 2.73 -5.23 -10.01
N LEU A 49 3.24 -4.87 -11.19
CA LEU A 49 3.97 -3.63 -11.40
C LEU A 49 2.96 -2.54 -11.79
N ILE A 50 2.89 -1.48 -10.98
CA ILE A 50 2.01 -0.31 -11.19
C ILE A 50 2.70 0.72 -12.08
N SER A 51 3.99 0.94 -11.85
CA SER A 51 4.83 1.89 -12.57
C SER A 51 6.25 1.36 -12.59
N SER A 52 6.99 1.57 -13.69
CA SER A 52 8.41 1.27 -13.78
C SER A 52 9.29 2.45 -13.37
N GLU A 53 8.79 3.68 -13.46
CA GLU A 53 9.56 4.91 -13.20
C GLU A 53 8.71 5.97 -12.46
N PRO A 54 8.85 6.10 -11.13
CA PRO A 54 9.60 5.19 -10.24
C PRO A 54 8.96 3.79 -10.22
N GLU A 55 9.74 2.79 -9.83
CA GLU A 55 9.21 1.44 -9.59
C GLU A 55 8.19 1.47 -8.44
N ILE A 56 6.94 1.13 -8.75
CA ILE A 56 5.86 0.99 -7.78
C ILE A 56 5.22 -0.36 -8.04
N SER A 57 5.12 -1.18 -7.01
CA SER A 57 4.48 -2.49 -7.08
C SER A 57 3.36 -2.60 -6.04
N ALA A 58 2.55 -3.63 -6.17
CA ALA A 58 1.53 -3.97 -5.19
C ALA A 58 1.25 -5.45 -5.20
N ARG A 59 0.76 -5.96 -4.06
CA ARG A 59 0.10 -7.27 -4.00
C ARG A 59 -1.39 -7.09 -4.12
N ILE A 60 -2.01 -7.78 -5.06
CA ILE A 60 -3.46 -7.76 -5.21
C ILE A 60 -4.07 -9.07 -4.70
N PHE A 61 -5.22 -8.96 -4.03
CA PHE A 61 -5.93 -10.08 -3.42
C PHE A 61 -7.34 -10.16 -4.00
N LEU A 62 -7.71 -11.35 -4.48
CA LEU A 62 -9.04 -11.64 -5.00
C LEU A 62 -9.70 -12.67 -4.08
N PRO A 63 -10.84 -12.36 -3.44
CA PRO A 63 -11.52 -13.31 -2.59
C PRO A 63 -12.11 -14.43 -3.43
N ARG A 64 -12.49 -15.53 -2.76
CA ARG A 64 -13.27 -16.60 -3.40
C ARG A 64 -14.54 -16.01 -4.02
N LEU A 65 -14.65 -16.11 -5.34
CA LEU A 65 -15.82 -15.66 -6.08
C LEU A 65 -16.93 -16.69 -5.91
N SER A 66 -18.07 -16.25 -5.36
CA SER A 66 -19.30 -17.07 -5.33
C SER A 66 -20.12 -16.94 -6.62
N ASP A 67 -20.03 -15.78 -7.28
CA ASP A 67 -20.64 -15.48 -8.56
C ASP A 67 -19.62 -14.64 -9.37
N PRO A 68 -19.14 -15.14 -10.52
CA PRO A 68 -18.14 -14.44 -11.33
C PRO A 68 -18.67 -13.14 -11.97
N THR A 69 -19.99 -12.94 -12.01
CA THR A 69 -20.61 -11.71 -12.54
C THR A 69 -20.71 -10.60 -11.51
N HIS A 70 -20.61 -10.93 -10.22
CA HIS A 70 -20.74 -9.94 -9.14
C HIS A 70 -19.47 -9.11 -9.01
N LYS A 71 -19.61 -7.79 -9.11
CA LYS A 71 -18.52 -6.84 -8.89
C LYS A 71 -18.28 -6.61 -7.39
N LEU A 72 -17.02 -6.60 -6.99
CA LEU A 72 -16.55 -6.46 -5.61
C LEU A 72 -16.09 -5.01 -5.37
N PRO A 73 -16.38 -4.43 -4.19
CA PRO A 73 -15.75 -3.17 -3.81
C PRO A 73 -14.23 -3.28 -3.86
N VAL A 74 -13.56 -2.16 -4.15
CA VAL A 74 -12.11 -2.08 -4.20
C VAL A 74 -11.57 -1.53 -2.88
N LEU A 75 -10.54 -2.17 -2.32
CA LEU A 75 -9.78 -1.66 -1.18
C LEU A 75 -8.32 -1.39 -1.59
N LEU A 76 -7.88 -0.13 -1.56
CA LEU A 76 -6.46 0.20 -1.57
C LEU A 76 -5.97 0.20 -0.13
N TYR A 77 -5.11 -0.76 0.24
CA TYR A 77 -4.51 -0.86 1.57
C TYR A 77 -3.07 -0.34 1.56
N ILE A 78 -2.74 0.49 2.55
CA ILE A 78 -1.43 1.10 2.72
C ILE A 78 -0.88 0.65 4.07
N HIS A 79 0.20 -0.11 4.04
CA HIS A 79 0.80 -0.68 5.25
C HIS A 79 1.40 0.39 6.17
N GLY A 80 1.44 0.09 7.46
CA GLY A 80 2.14 0.87 8.48
C GLY A 80 3.65 0.73 8.41
N GLY A 81 4.33 0.82 9.55
CA GLY A 81 5.80 0.81 9.61
C GLY A 81 6.44 2.20 9.57
N GLY A 82 5.70 3.22 10.01
CA GLY A 82 6.26 4.54 10.30
C GLY A 82 6.94 5.22 9.10
N PHE A 83 6.47 4.91 7.88
CA PHE A 83 7.06 5.34 6.61
C PHE A 83 8.45 4.76 6.29
N SER A 84 9.01 3.90 7.14
CA SER A 84 10.44 3.52 7.10
C SER A 84 10.74 2.04 7.09
N PHE A 85 9.77 1.20 7.44
CA PHE A 85 9.89 -0.27 7.49
C PHE A 85 8.54 -0.91 7.15
N GLU A 86 8.51 -2.25 7.18
CA GLU A 86 7.42 -3.10 6.65
C GLU A 86 7.28 -3.06 5.13
N SER A 87 6.43 -3.94 4.61
CA SER A 87 6.22 -4.14 3.18
C SER A 87 4.82 -4.69 2.93
N ALA A 88 4.23 -4.35 1.78
CA ALA A 88 3.03 -5.01 1.27
C ALA A 88 3.23 -6.52 1.05
N PHE A 89 4.48 -6.96 0.94
CA PHE A 89 4.89 -8.35 0.76
C PHE A 89 5.35 -9.02 2.06
N SER A 90 5.23 -8.35 3.22
CA SER A 90 5.54 -8.97 4.51
C SER A 90 4.45 -9.96 4.93
N GLN A 91 4.82 -11.03 5.65
CA GLN A 91 3.85 -12.02 6.13
C GLN A 91 2.76 -11.37 7.02
N MET A 92 3.10 -10.32 7.77
CA MET A 92 2.16 -9.60 8.62
C MET A 92 1.06 -8.93 7.78
N TYR A 93 1.46 -8.14 6.78
CA TYR A 93 0.50 -7.42 5.95
C TYR A 93 -0.20 -8.32 4.93
N ASP A 94 0.44 -9.38 4.43
CA ASP A 94 -0.23 -10.39 3.61
C ASP A 94 -1.40 -11.03 4.37
N SER A 95 -1.15 -11.53 5.59
CA SER A 95 -2.18 -12.13 6.45
C SER A 95 -3.30 -11.13 6.78
N HIS A 96 -2.93 -9.89 7.07
CA HIS A 96 -3.90 -8.85 7.42
C HIS A 96 -4.82 -8.50 6.24
N VAL A 97 -4.26 -8.19 5.08
CA VAL A 97 -5.03 -7.79 3.89
C VAL A 97 -5.83 -8.98 3.34
N ARG A 98 -5.31 -10.21 3.43
CA ARG A 98 -6.05 -11.43 3.09
C ARG A 98 -7.28 -11.63 3.99
N SER A 99 -7.14 -11.37 5.29
CA SER A 99 -8.26 -11.41 6.23
C SER A 99 -9.32 -10.36 5.87
N LEU A 100 -8.91 -9.11 5.62
CA LEU A 100 -9.83 -8.05 5.16
C LEU A 100 -10.53 -8.41 3.85
N THR A 101 -9.79 -8.92 2.88
CA THR A 101 -10.31 -9.38 1.57
C THR A 101 -11.41 -10.43 1.76
N THR A 102 -11.19 -11.38 2.67
CA THR A 102 -12.14 -12.46 2.97
C THR A 102 -13.39 -11.94 3.67
N VAL A 103 -13.21 -11.20 4.76
CA VAL A 103 -14.30 -10.76 5.64
C VAL A 103 -15.16 -9.68 4.97
N ALA A 104 -14.53 -8.70 4.34
CA ALA A 104 -15.23 -7.59 3.69
C ALA A 104 -15.67 -7.90 2.26
N ARG A 105 -15.23 -9.03 1.69
CA ARG A 105 -15.50 -9.45 0.30
C ARG A 105 -15.14 -8.36 -0.71
N VAL A 106 -13.89 -7.89 -0.62
CA VAL A 106 -13.33 -6.84 -1.47
C VAL A 106 -12.21 -7.40 -2.34
N ILE A 107 -11.99 -6.81 -3.51
CA ILE A 107 -10.73 -6.96 -4.22
C ILE A 107 -9.75 -5.93 -3.65
N ALA A 108 -8.61 -6.38 -3.12
CA ALA A 108 -7.67 -5.50 -2.42
C ALA A 108 -6.38 -5.27 -3.21
N VAL A 109 -5.78 -4.10 -3.05
CA VAL A 109 -4.45 -3.72 -3.54
C VAL A 109 -3.63 -3.25 -2.34
N SER A 110 -2.65 -4.04 -1.92
CA SER A 110 -1.68 -3.65 -0.88
C SER A 110 -0.48 -3.00 -1.55
N VAL A 111 -0.28 -1.70 -1.32
CA VAL A 111 0.72 -0.89 -2.05
C VAL A 111 2.11 -1.04 -1.44
N GLU A 112 3.10 -1.43 -2.24
CA GLU A 112 4.51 -1.39 -1.86
C GLU A 112 5.06 0.01 -2.19
N TYR A 113 4.92 0.94 -1.24
CA TYR A 113 5.38 2.32 -1.40
C TYR A 113 6.84 2.48 -0.96
N ARG A 114 7.53 3.48 -1.52
CA ARG A 114 8.92 3.76 -1.17
C ARG A 114 9.06 4.28 0.25
N LEU A 115 10.08 3.78 0.95
CA LEU A 115 10.32 4.04 2.38
C LEU A 115 11.37 5.12 2.60
N ALA A 116 11.18 5.89 3.67
CA ALA A 116 12.18 6.79 4.21
C ALA A 116 13.23 6.01 5.03
N PRO A 117 14.48 6.49 5.08
CA PRO A 117 14.96 7.75 4.50
C PRO A 117 15.46 7.65 3.06
N GLU A 118 15.54 6.46 2.46
CA GLU A 118 16.04 6.29 1.08
C GLU A 118 15.20 7.11 0.09
N TYR A 119 13.89 7.17 0.35
CA TYR A 119 12.94 8.00 -0.38
C TYR A 119 12.16 8.85 0.61
N PRO A 120 12.61 10.09 0.88
CA PRO A 120 11.92 11.00 1.78
C PRO A 120 10.49 11.31 1.34
N ILE A 121 9.66 11.74 2.29
CA ILE A 121 8.36 12.35 2.00
C ILE A 121 8.58 13.51 1.00
N PRO A 122 7.81 13.61 -0.10
CA PRO A 122 6.49 13.01 -0.33
C PRO A 122 6.45 11.70 -1.14
N ALA A 123 7.54 10.98 -1.32
CA ALA A 123 7.59 9.79 -2.20
C ALA A 123 6.45 8.79 -1.94
N CYS A 124 6.22 8.40 -0.68
CA CYS A 124 5.16 7.47 -0.32
C CYS A 124 3.74 7.96 -0.67
N TYR A 125 3.48 9.28 -0.57
CA TYR A 125 2.20 9.87 -0.95
C TYR A 125 1.99 9.84 -2.47
N GLU A 126 3.05 10.13 -3.25
CA GLU A 126 2.98 10.05 -4.71
C GLU A 126 2.83 8.62 -5.21
N ASP A 127 3.49 7.65 -4.55
CA ASP A 127 3.38 6.24 -4.91
C ASP A 127 1.97 5.70 -4.68
N CYS A 128 1.38 6.01 -3.52
CA CYS A 128 0.01 5.61 -3.21
C CYS A 128 -1.02 6.33 -4.08
N TRP A 129 -0.75 7.58 -4.48
CA TRP A 129 -1.58 8.27 -5.48
C TRP A 129 -1.47 7.63 -6.86
N ALA A 130 -0.27 7.25 -7.30
CA ALA A 130 -0.08 6.52 -8.54
C ALA A 130 -0.79 5.16 -8.53
N ALA A 131 -0.74 4.44 -7.41
CA ALA A 131 -1.46 3.19 -7.22
C ALA A 131 -2.98 3.36 -7.31
N LEU A 132 -3.54 4.40 -6.67
CA LEU A 132 -4.98 4.69 -6.76
C LEU A 132 -5.40 5.06 -8.19
N ARG A 133 -4.58 5.86 -8.89
CA ARG A 133 -4.83 6.17 -10.32
C ARG A 133 -4.72 4.93 -11.19
N TRP A 134 -3.77 4.04 -10.92
CA TRP A 134 -3.62 2.78 -11.63
C TRP A 134 -4.89 1.93 -11.52
N VAL A 135 -5.50 1.83 -10.32
CA VAL A 135 -6.80 1.19 -10.14
C VAL A 135 -7.86 1.83 -11.06
N ALA A 136 -7.92 3.16 -11.11
CA ALA A 136 -8.88 3.90 -11.94
C ALA A 136 -8.70 3.68 -13.45
N THR A 137 -7.52 3.26 -13.93
CA THR A 137 -7.32 2.95 -15.36
C THR A 137 -8.13 1.74 -15.85
N HIS A 138 -8.66 0.95 -14.93
CA HIS A 138 -9.43 -0.26 -15.23
C HIS A 138 -10.95 -0.01 -15.33
N VAL A 139 -11.43 1.22 -15.07
CA VAL A 139 -12.86 1.57 -15.04
C VAL A 139 -13.58 1.18 -16.35
N SER A 140 -12.92 1.35 -17.50
CA SER A 140 -13.45 0.98 -18.81
C SER A 140 -13.34 -0.52 -19.14
N GLY A 141 -12.86 -1.35 -18.21
CA GLY A 141 -12.71 -2.80 -18.40
C GLY A 141 -11.54 -3.20 -19.32
N ASN A 142 -10.63 -2.28 -19.63
CA ASN A 142 -9.49 -2.48 -20.53
C ASN A 142 -8.14 -2.06 -19.90
N GLY A 143 -8.09 -1.96 -18.58
CA GLY A 143 -6.84 -1.69 -17.86
C GLY A 143 -5.88 -2.88 -17.92
N PRO A 144 -4.64 -2.71 -17.43
CA PRO A 144 -3.59 -3.72 -17.53
C PRO A 144 -3.85 -5.00 -16.73
N ASP A 145 -4.70 -4.96 -15.68
CA ASP A 145 -4.99 -6.11 -14.84
C ASP A 145 -6.41 -6.69 -15.06
N PRO A 146 -6.53 -7.98 -15.45
CA PRO A 146 -7.82 -8.59 -15.73
C PRO A 146 -8.70 -8.80 -14.50
N TRP A 147 -8.15 -8.91 -13.28
CA TRP A 147 -8.98 -9.06 -12.08
C TRP A 147 -9.75 -7.77 -11.81
N PHE A 148 -9.10 -6.62 -11.96
CA PHE A 148 -9.77 -5.33 -11.85
C PHE A 148 -10.82 -5.15 -12.95
N ASN A 149 -10.46 -5.38 -14.21
CA ASN A 149 -11.40 -5.26 -15.34
C ASN A 149 -12.69 -6.09 -15.13
N HIS A 150 -12.55 -7.32 -14.65
CA HIS A 150 -13.66 -8.26 -14.58
C HIS A 150 -14.39 -8.28 -13.25
N HIS A 151 -13.74 -7.95 -12.13
CA HIS A 151 -14.32 -8.18 -10.80
C HIS A 151 -14.44 -6.93 -9.94
N ALA A 152 -13.89 -5.77 -10.31
CA ALA A 152 -13.97 -4.57 -9.48
C ALA A 152 -15.25 -3.74 -9.72
N ASP A 153 -15.78 -3.21 -8.63
CA ASP A 153 -16.83 -2.19 -8.58
C ASP A 153 -16.21 -0.82 -8.26
N TYR A 154 -16.08 0.01 -9.30
CA TYR A 154 -15.47 1.34 -9.17
C TYR A 154 -16.40 2.38 -8.55
N ASP A 155 -17.70 2.08 -8.37
CA ASP A 155 -18.59 2.94 -7.60
C ASP A 155 -18.39 2.76 -6.08
N ARG A 156 -17.62 1.75 -5.66
CA ARG A 156 -17.32 1.44 -4.25
C ARG A 156 -15.82 1.23 -4.03
N VAL A 157 -15.05 2.32 -4.12
CA VAL A 157 -13.63 2.33 -3.76
C VAL A 157 -13.45 2.79 -2.31
N PHE A 158 -12.57 2.09 -1.59
CA PHE A 158 -12.14 2.40 -0.24
C PHE A 158 -10.62 2.55 -0.20
N VAL A 159 -10.13 3.45 0.65
CA VAL A 159 -8.70 3.53 1.01
C VAL A 159 -8.55 3.20 2.49
N GLY A 160 -7.53 2.44 2.85
CA GLY A 160 -7.31 2.05 4.24
C GLY A 160 -5.85 1.87 4.57
N GLY A 161 -5.51 2.03 5.83
CA GLY A 161 -4.16 1.77 6.32
C GLY A 161 -4.04 2.03 7.81
N ASP A 162 -2.94 1.56 8.39
CA ASP A 162 -2.65 1.67 9.82
C ASP A 162 -1.37 2.47 10.07
N SER A 163 -1.29 3.16 11.21
CA SER A 163 -0.07 3.88 11.62
C SER A 163 0.38 4.90 10.55
N GLY A 164 1.61 4.79 10.03
CA GLY A 164 2.08 5.59 8.90
C GLY A 164 1.18 5.46 7.66
N GLY A 165 0.71 4.25 7.33
CA GLY A 165 -0.22 4.00 6.24
C GLY A 165 -1.60 4.62 6.47
N GLY A 166 -2.04 4.76 7.73
CA GLY A 166 -3.24 5.51 8.10
C GLY A 166 -3.10 7.00 7.77
N THR A 167 -1.92 7.58 8.03
CA THR A 167 -1.60 8.97 7.65
C THR A 167 -1.55 9.17 6.14
N ILE A 168 -1.00 8.21 5.39
CA ILE A 168 -1.02 8.23 3.92
C ILE A 168 -2.45 8.14 3.40
N SER A 169 -3.26 7.22 3.93
CA SER A 169 -4.67 7.05 3.58
C SER A 169 -5.47 8.34 3.79
N HIS A 170 -5.22 9.05 4.89
CA HIS A 170 -5.84 10.34 5.17
C HIS A 170 -5.50 11.37 4.09
N ASN A 171 -4.21 11.58 3.80
CA ASN A 171 -3.76 12.52 2.78
C ASN A 171 -4.30 12.15 1.39
N LEU A 172 -4.36 10.86 1.07
CA LEU A 172 -4.90 10.36 -0.17
C LEU A 172 -6.39 10.68 -0.32
N THR A 173 -7.16 10.55 0.76
CA THR A 173 -8.59 10.92 0.81
C THR A 173 -8.78 12.41 0.53
N VAL A 174 -7.99 13.28 1.16
CA VAL A 174 -8.02 14.74 0.93
C VAL A 174 -7.66 15.07 -0.53
N ARG A 175 -6.64 14.40 -1.09
CA ARG A 175 -6.22 14.57 -2.48
C ARG A 175 -7.32 14.18 -3.46
N VAL A 176 -8.05 13.07 -3.21
CA VAL A 176 -9.23 12.69 -4.01
C VAL A 176 -10.32 13.75 -3.93
N GLY A 177 -10.61 14.28 -2.74
CA GLY A 177 -11.60 15.36 -2.58
C GLY A 177 -11.25 16.64 -3.36
N SER A 178 -9.96 16.91 -3.53
CA SER A 178 -9.46 18.11 -4.22
C SER A 178 -9.33 17.93 -5.73
N ASN A 179 -8.84 16.76 -6.18
CA ASN A 179 -8.47 16.51 -7.58
C ASN A 179 -9.49 15.62 -8.31
N GLY A 180 -10.41 14.97 -7.58
CA GLY A 180 -11.26 13.92 -8.09
C GLY A 180 -10.52 12.60 -8.36
N LEU A 181 -11.29 11.56 -8.67
CA LEU A 181 -10.80 10.27 -9.16
C LEU A 181 -11.65 9.88 -10.38
N PRO A 182 -11.24 10.25 -11.61
CA PRO A 182 -12.08 10.07 -12.79
C PRO A 182 -12.54 8.61 -12.96
N GLY A 183 -13.85 8.41 -13.10
CA GLY A 183 -14.45 7.09 -13.34
C GLY A 183 -14.61 6.21 -12.10
N ALA A 184 -14.13 6.61 -10.92
CA ALA A 184 -14.27 5.84 -9.69
C ALA A 184 -14.71 6.70 -8.51
N LYS A 185 -15.43 6.12 -7.55
CA LYS A 185 -15.95 6.81 -6.37
C LYS A 185 -15.28 6.29 -5.12
N LEU A 186 -14.51 7.17 -4.48
CA LEU A 186 -14.03 6.94 -3.12
C LEU A 186 -15.20 7.15 -2.15
N VAL A 187 -15.75 6.07 -1.61
CA VAL A 187 -16.95 6.10 -0.76
C VAL A 187 -16.65 5.95 0.73
N GLY A 188 -15.42 5.59 1.10
CA GLY A 188 -15.02 5.47 2.49
C GLY A 188 -13.51 5.38 2.67
N ALA A 189 -13.07 5.69 3.89
CA ALA A 189 -11.68 5.58 4.29
C ALA A 189 -11.55 4.95 5.69
N ILE A 190 -10.54 4.11 5.90
CA ILE A 190 -10.28 3.41 7.15
C ILE A 190 -8.91 3.84 7.69
N PHE A 191 -8.88 4.52 8.83
CA PHE A 191 -7.65 4.97 9.45
C PHE A 191 -7.39 4.16 10.73
N GLY A 192 -6.60 3.09 10.62
CA GLY A 192 -5.94 2.50 11.78
C GLY A 192 -5.00 3.54 12.40
N PRO A 193 -4.83 3.57 13.74
CA PRO A 193 -4.41 4.74 14.53
C PRO A 193 -3.35 5.59 13.80
N PRO A 194 -3.75 6.71 13.17
CA PRO A 194 -2.86 7.43 12.26
C PRO A 194 -1.77 8.15 13.03
N VAL A 195 -0.57 8.23 12.43
CA VAL A 195 0.55 8.98 13.01
C VAL A 195 0.46 10.44 12.56
N PHE A 196 -0.11 11.28 13.43
CA PHE A 196 -0.06 12.73 13.29
C PHE A 196 0.88 13.33 14.34
N ARG A 197 1.62 14.37 13.94
CA ARG A 197 2.37 15.19 14.90
C ARG A 197 1.49 16.35 15.35
N ARG A 198 1.46 16.63 16.66
CA ARG A 198 0.93 17.88 17.20
C ARG A 198 1.93 19.01 17.03
#